data_AF-A0A963JIH3-F1
#
_entry.id   AF-A0A963JIH3-F1
#
_cell.length_a   1.000
_cell.length_b   1.000
_cell.length_c   1.000
_cell.angle_alpha   90.00
_cell.angle_beta   90.00
_cell.angle_gamma   90.00
#
_symmetry.space_group_name_H-M   'P 1'
#
loop_
_entity.id
_entity.type
_entity.pdbx_description
1 polymer ?
#
loop_
_entity_poly.entity_id
_entity_poly.type
_entity_poly.pdbx_seq_one_letter_code
_entity_poly.pdbx_strand_id
1 'polypeptide(L)'
;CDFSVAQDLARFGQAGPKHGSAPIGGATDFLPVVVGAERAMAACVLCEPFSAHKAYQMGVLTDVVPALKVDGRFVANPTVETQRMVDEFGRNVYGESKSGDALAEGKALMKRGTVDLSMLDAKVEELCAKMLLTFPDCTTKTLEELRKPKLDAWNRNKENSRAWLALNMVTEARSGFTAFNEGPKDDREVDFVLLRQKLAAGQSWVGSLHDEIQPKAGKHG
;
A
#
# COMPACT_ATOMS: atom_id res chain seq x y z
N CYS A 1 -1.36 8.78 7.54
CA CYS A 1 -0.26 9.70 7.86
C CYS A 1 -0.58 11.06 7.27
N ASP A 2 -0.18 12.11 7.98
CA ASP A 2 -0.24 13.51 7.53
C ASP A 2 1.16 14.01 7.15
N PHE A 3 2.19 13.46 7.81
CA PHE A 3 3.59 13.56 7.44
C PHE A 3 4.14 12.16 7.21
N SER A 4 4.93 11.99 6.16
CA SER A 4 5.54 10.71 5.81
C SER A 4 7.01 10.93 5.46
N VAL A 5 7.92 10.36 6.22
CA VAL A 5 9.36 10.38 5.93
C VAL A 5 9.81 8.96 5.66
N ALA A 6 10.72 8.79 4.70
CA ALA A 6 11.33 7.49 4.43
C ALA A 6 12.84 7.62 4.28
N GLN A 7 13.53 6.51 4.57
CA GLN A 7 14.87 6.32 4.07
C GLN A 7 14.85 6.10 2.54
N ASP A 8 15.89 6.56 1.85
CA ASP A 8 15.91 6.72 0.39
C ASP A 8 16.12 5.43 -0.44
N LEU A 9 16.50 4.33 0.21
CA LEU A 9 16.53 2.97 -0.34
C LEU A 9 15.15 2.30 -0.33
N ALA A 10 14.14 2.90 0.33
CA ALA A 10 12.79 2.34 0.37
C ALA A 10 12.18 2.26 -1.03
N ARG A 11 11.37 1.23 -1.25
CA ARG A 11 10.64 0.98 -2.50
C ARG A 11 9.15 0.96 -2.22
N PHE A 12 8.40 1.64 -3.08
CA PHE A 12 6.96 1.81 -2.99
C PHE A 12 6.30 1.17 -4.21
N GLY A 13 5.09 0.65 -4.06
CA GLY A 13 4.33 0.06 -5.17
C GLY A 13 3.05 -0.62 -4.69
N GLN A 14 2.14 -0.87 -5.63
CA GLN A 14 0.95 -1.68 -5.39
C GLN A 14 1.16 -3.10 -5.93
N ALA A 15 0.58 -4.09 -5.25
CA ALA A 15 0.63 -5.49 -5.66
C ALA A 15 -0.63 -5.95 -6.41
N GLY A 16 -1.75 -5.24 -6.23
CA GLY A 16 -3.10 -5.74 -6.51
C GLY A 16 -3.30 -6.42 -7.88
N PRO A 17 -3.46 -5.67 -8.99
CA PRO A 17 -3.83 -6.23 -10.29
C PRO A 17 -2.91 -7.34 -10.82
N LYS A 18 -1.63 -7.34 -10.45
CA LYS A 18 -0.68 -8.42 -10.81
C LYS A 18 -0.92 -9.73 -10.06
N HIS A 19 -1.59 -9.67 -8.91
CA HIS A 19 -1.75 -10.80 -7.99
C HIS A 19 -3.21 -11.10 -7.65
N GLY A 20 -4.15 -10.73 -8.52
CA GLY A 20 -5.57 -11.07 -8.36
C GLY A 20 -6.29 -10.26 -7.27
N SER A 21 -5.78 -9.07 -6.96
CA SER A 21 -6.38 -8.15 -5.98
C SER A 21 -6.52 -6.74 -6.56
N ALA A 22 -7.08 -5.81 -5.78
CA ALA A 22 -7.25 -4.41 -6.16
C ALA A 22 -6.58 -3.51 -5.10
N PRO A 23 -6.02 -2.34 -5.48
CA PRO A 23 -5.34 -1.44 -4.56
C PRO A 23 -6.37 -0.56 -3.82
N ILE A 24 -7.20 -1.21 -3.01
CA ILE A 24 -8.25 -0.60 -2.19
C ILE A 24 -7.72 -0.21 -0.80
N GLY A 25 -8.58 0.27 0.09
CA GLY A 25 -8.18 0.66 1.44
C GLY A 25 -7.39 1.97 1.47
N GLY A 26 -7.73 2.87 0.54
CA GLY A 26 -7.15 4.20 0.48
C GLY A 26 -6.33 4.53 -0.76
N ALA A 27 -5.69 3.53 -1.38
CA ALA A 27 -4.89 3.79 -2.58
C ALA A 27 -5.75 4.25 -3.77
N THR A 28 -6.95 3.73 -3.97
CA THR A 28 -7.93 4.27 -4.93
C THR A 28 -8.61 5.56 -4.47
N ASP A 29 -8.53 5.90 -3.18
CA ASP A 29 -9.35 6.97 -2.59
C ASP A 29 -8.59 8.28 -2.49
N PHE A 30 -7.36 8.24 -1.97
CA PHE A 30 -6.56 9.44 -1.71
C PHE A 30 -5.33 9.56 -2.62
N LEU A 31 -4.80 8.47 -3.19
CA LEU A 31 -3.62 8.57 -4.06
C LEU A 31 -3.87 9.50 -5.27
N PRO A 32 -5.04 9.49 -5.95
CA PRO A 32 -5.32 10.44 -7.03
C PRO A 32 -5.28 11.91 -6.59
N VAL A 33 -5.63 12.21 -5.34
CA VAL A 33 -5.56 13.56 -4.76
C VAL A 33 -4.13 13.93 -4.40
N VAL A 34 -3.34 12.96 -3.94
CA VAL A 34 -1.95 13.18 -3.51
C VAL A 34 -1.00 13.35 -4.69
N VAL A 35 -1.06 12.46 -5.70
CA VAL A 35 -0.08 12.43 -6.80
C VAL A 35 -0.66 12.84 -8.16
N GLY A 36 -1.98 13.07 -8.24
CA GLY A 36 -2.71 13.27 -9.49
C GLY A 36 -3.26 11.97 -10.09
N ALA A 37 -4.37 12.08 -10.81
CA ALA A 37 -5.14 10.93 -11.31
C ALA A 37 -4.32 9.99 -12.21
N GLU A 38 -3.57 10.54 -13.18
CA GLU A 38 -2.77 9.74 -14.12
C GLU A 38 -1.64 8.95 -13.43
N ARG A 39 -0.93 9.60 -12.50
CA ARG A 39 0.14 8.93 -11.73
C ARG A 39 -0.42 7.86 -10.80
N ALA A 40 -1.57 8.11 -10.19
CA ALA A 40 -2.26 7.11 -9.38
C ALA A 40 -2.70 5.92 -10.23
N MET A 41 -3.22 6.14 -11.44
CA MET A 41 -3.60 5.08 -12.37
C MET A 41 -2.40 4.20 -12.71
N ALA A 42 -1.28 4.81 -13.10
CA ALA A 42 -0.05 4.08 -13.39
C ALA A 42 0.44 3.26 -12.16
N ALA A 43 0.52 3.89 -10.99
CA ALA A 43 0.99 3.23 -9.77
C ALA A 43 0.10 2.06 -9.34
N CYS A 44 -1.22 2.21 -9.46
CA CYS A 44 -2.22 1.22 -9.02
C CYS A 44 -2.46 0.11 -10.04
N VAL A 45 -2.44 0.40 -11.35
CA VAL A 45 -2.72 -0.58 -12.41
C VAL A 45 -1.46 -1.31 -12.83
N LEU A 46 -0.37 -0.59 -13.12
CA LEU A 46 0.87 -1.20 -13.63
C LEU A 46 1.63 -1.95 -12.54
N CYS A 47 1.36 -1.66 -11.26
CA CYS A 47 2.01 -2.32 -10.12
C CYS A 47 3.53 -2.32 -10.26
N GLU A 48 4.08 -1.20 -10.75
CA GLU A 48 5.52 -1.03 -10.92
C GLU A 48 6.09 -0.38 -9.66
N PRO A 49 7.15 -0.97 -9.07
CA PRO A 49 7.77 -0.37 -7.91
C PRO A 49 8.53 0.91 -8.30
N PHE A 50 8.38 1.95 -7.50
CA PHE A 50 9.11 3.21 -7.61
C PHE A 50 9.94 3.50 -6.36
N SER A 51 10.96 4.34 -6.52
CA SER A 51 11.88 4.69 -5.43
C SER A 51 11.28 5.69 -4.44
N ALA A 52 11.87 5.80 -3.26
CA ALA A 52 11.57 6.87 -2.30
C ALA A 52 11.74 8.27 -2.91
N HIS A 53 12.77 8.49 -3.74
CA HIS A 53 12.97 9.77 -4.43
C HIS A 53 11.82 10.11 -5.39
N LYS A 54 11.33 9.13 -6.15
CA LYS A 54 10.15 9.33 -7.02
C LYS A 54 8.89 9.54 -6.18
N ALA A 55 8.73 8.80 -5.07
CA ALA A 55 7.63 8.99 -4.13
C ALA A 55 7.62 10.41 -3.53
N TYR A 56 8.79 10.94 -3.16
CA TYR A 56 8.97 12.32 -2.70
C TYR A 56 8.60 13.33 -3.78
N GLN A 57 9.12 13.16 -5.00
CA GLN A 57 8.81 14.03 -6.14
C GLN A 57 7.32 14.05 -6.50
N MET A 58 6.62 12.93 -6.33
CA MET A 58 5.18 12.84 -6.58
C MET A 58 4.32 13.42 -5.45
N GLY A 59 4.90 13.70 -4.27
CA GLY A 59 4.17 14.19 -3.08
C GLY A 59 3.64 13.10 -2.16
N VAL A 60 4.05 11.83 -2.35
CA VAL A 60 3.70 10.71 -1.44
C VAL A 60 4.44 10.83 -0.11
N LEU A 61 5.69 11.33 -0.15
CA LEU A 61 6.54 11.56 1.01
C LEU A 61 6.75 13.05 1.24
N THR A 62 6.80 13.44 2.51
CA THR A 62 7.14 14.78 3.00
C THR A 62 8.64 15.05 2.91
N ASP A 63 9.47 14.05 3.20
CA ASP A 63 10.93 14.15 3.12
C ASP A 63 11.57 12.77 2.94
N VAL A 64 12.81 12.74 2.47
CA VAL A 64 13.62 11.52 2.34
C VAL A 64 15.04 11.75 2.84
N VAL A 65 15.62 10.73 3.46
CA VAL A 65 17.00 10.78 3.96
C VAL A 65 17.82 9.58 3.50
N PRO A 66 19.13 9.75 3.24
CA PRO A 66 20.02 8.64 2.97
C PRO A 66 20.07 7.62 4.09
N ALA A 67 20.00 6.33 3.75
CA ALA A 67 20.29 5.24 4.68
C ALA A 67 21.55 4.45 4.34
N LEU A 68 22.10 4.59 3.14
CA LEU A 68 23.32 3.89 2.78
C LEU A 68 24.54 4.63 3.33
N LYS A 69 25.38 3.92 4.09
CA LYS A 69 26.67 4.44 4.56
C LYS A 69 27.80 3.67 3.88
N VAL A 70 28.68 4.39 3.20
CA VAL A 70 29.88 3.84 2.54
C VAL A 70 31.09 4.62 3.06
N ASP A 71 32.10 3.90 3.54
CA ASP A 71 33.36 4.49 4.05
C ASP A 71 33.11 5.60 5.09
N GLY A 72 32.11 5.38 5.97
CA GLY A 72 31.73 6.31 7.05
C GLY A 72 30.85 7.48 6.64
N ARG A 73 30.52 7.63 5.35
CA ARG A 73 29.69 8.74 4.84
C ARG A 73 28.35 8.24 4.33
N PHE A 74 27.31 9.03 4.56
CA PHE A 74 26.00 8.79 3.96
C PHE A 74 26.05 9.08 2.46
N VAL A 75 25.46 8.18 1.69
CA VAL A 75 25.40 8.23 0.23
C VAL A 75 23.95 8.08 -0.16
N ALA A 76 23.45 9.01 -0.98
CA ALA A 76 22.12 8.91 -1.54
C ALA A 76 21.98 7.64 -2.39
N ASN A 77 20.77 7.09 -2.51
CA ASN A 77 20.50 5.83 -3.19
C ASN A 77 21.21 5.75 -4.55
N PRO A 78 22.28 4.93 -4.68
CA PRO A 78 23.15 5.01 -5.84
C PRO A 78 22.54 4.37 -7.09
N THR A 79 21.41 3.67 -6.94
CA THR A 79 20.72 2.95 -8.03
C THR A 79 19.67 3.77 -8.76
N VAL A 80 19.42 5.01 -8.32
CA VAL A 80 18.40 5.90 -8.91
C VAL A 80 19.00 7.26 -9.24
N GLU A 81 18.35 7.99 -10.15
CA GLU A 81 18.72 9.36 -10.50
C GLU A 81 18.35 10.32 -9.36
N THR A 82 19.31 11.08 -8.85
CA THR A 82 19.10 12.02 -7.73
C THR A 82 19.59 13.44 -8.02
N GLN A 83 20.14 13.68 -9.21
CA GLN A 83 20.79 14.93 -9.60
C GLN A 83 20.02 15.63 -10.73
N ARG A 84 19.44 14.86 -11.65
CA ARG A 84 18.68 15.38 -12.79
C ARG A 84 17.19 15.36 -12.53
N MET A 85 16.53 16.46 -12.86
CA MET A 85 15.07 16.55 -12.82
C MET A 85 14.43 16.02 -14.09
N VAL A 86 15.00 16.35 -15.26
CA VAL A 86 14.43 16.00 -16.57
C VAL A 86 15.44 15.36 -17.52
N ASP A 87 14.95 14.59 -18.48
CA ASP A 87 15.72 14.14 -19.64
C ASP A 87 15.71 15.15 -20.79
N GLU A 88 16.32 14.77 -21.92
CA GLU A 88 16.40 15.59 -23.13
C GLU A 88 15.04 15.92 -23.77
N PHE A 89 13.99 15.18 -23.41
CA PHE A 89 12.62 15.41 -23.87
C PHE A 89 11.78 16.17 -22.83
N GLY A 90 12.38 16.63 -21.73
CA GLY A 90 11.67 17.32 -20.65
C GLY A 90 10.84 16.38 -19.76
N ARG A 91 11.02 15.06 -19.84
CA ARG A 91 10.31 14.10 -18.98
C ARG A 91 11.01 13.99 -17.64
N ASN A 92 10.25 13.88 -16.56
CA ASN A 92 10.81 13.72 -15.21
C ASN A 92 11.64 12.43 -15.10
N VAL A 93 12.87 12.54 -14.61
CA VAL A 93 13.77 11.40 -14.35
C VAL A 93 14.22 11.28 -12.90
N TYR A 94 13.97 12.30 -12.06
CA TYR A 94 14.33 12.24 -10.65
C TYR A 94 13.66 11.05 -9.95
N GLY A 95 14.48 10.21 -9.33
CA GLY A 95 14.06 8.98 -8.66
C GLY A 95 13.81 7.79 -9.59
N GLU A 96 13.98 7.93 -10.90
CA GLU A 96 13.95 6.79 -11.82
C GLU A 96 15.15 5.88 -11.59
N SER A 97 14.96 4.58 -11.83
CA SER A 97 16.06 3.64 -11.76
C SER A 97 17.09 3.97 -12.84
N LYS A 98 18.37 3.99 -12.47
CA LYS A 98 19.45 4.00 -13.44
C LYS A 98 19.38 2.72 -14.29
N SER A 99 19.98 2.75 -15.47
CA SER A 99 20.08 1.62 -16.39
C SER A 99 21.54 1.34 -16.78
N GLY A 100 21.78 0.19 -17.41
CA GLY A 100 23.11 -0.19 -17.91
C GLY A 100 24.21 -0.17 -16.85
N ASP A 101 25.37 0.35 -17.22
CA ASP A 101 26.57 0.40 -16.37
C ASP A 101 26.34 1.22 -15.10
N ALA A 102 25.61 2.33 -15.20
CA ALA A 102 25.31 3.18 -14.05
C ALA A 102 24.49 2.45 -12.97
N LEU A 103 23.60 1.53 -13.37
CA LEU A 103 22.89 0.66 -12.42
C LEU A 103 23.82 -0.40 -11.82
N ALA A 104 24.72 -0.98 -12.62
CA ALA A 104 25.67 -1.99 -12.16
C ALA A 104 26.63 -1.41 -11.12
N GLU A 105 27.17 -0.21 -11.38
CA GLU A 105 27.99 0.56 -10.45
C GLU A 105 27.23 0.90 -9.17
N GLY A 106 25.99 1.37 -9.29
CA GLY A 106 25.15 1.68 -8.14
C GLY A 106 24.90 0.46 -7.26
N LYS A 107 24.65 -0.72 -7.86
CA LYS A 107 24.52 -2.00 -7.14
C LYS A 107 25.83 -2.42 -6.48
N ALA A 108 26.96 -2.24 -7.14
CA ALA A 108 28.27 -2.55 -6.58
C ALA A 108 28.57 -1.67 -5.35
N LEU A 109 28.25 -0.37 -5.43
CA LEU A 109 28.39 0.56 -4.31
C LEU A 109 27.44 0.21 -3.15
N MET A 110 26.19 -0.14 -3.45
CA MET A 110 25.22 -0.56 -2.45
C MET A 110 25.67 -1.81 -1.69
N LYS A 111 26.31 -2.78 -2.36
CA LYS A 111 26.88 -3.98 -1.72
C LYS A 111 28.05 -3.70 -0.78
N ARG A 112 28.77 -2.60 -1.00
CA ARG A 112 29.89 -2.19 -0.12
C ARG A 112 29.42 -1.47 1.14
N GLY A 113 28.24 -0.84 1.08
CA GLY A 113 27.73 -0.05 2.18
C GLY A 113 26.94 -0.86 3.20
N THR A 114 26.68 -0.22 4.34
CA THR A 114 25.79 -0.72 5.38
C THR A 114 24.59 0.22 5.51
N VAL A 115 23.44 -0.33 5.89
CA VAL A 115 22.26 0.49 6.20
C VAL A 115 22.42 1.09 7.60
N ASP A 116 22.33 2.41 7.69
CA ASP A 116 22.36 3.20 8.93
C ASP A 116 21.13 4.12 8.91
N LEU A 117 20.24 3.95 9.89
CA LEU A 117 18.98 4.69 9.98
C LEU A 117 19.06 5.94 10.88
N SER A 118 20.24 6.28 11.41
CA SER A 118 20.37 7.43 12.32
C SER A 118 19.93 8.75 11.71
N MET A 119 20.07 8.94 10.38
CA MET A 119 19.51 10.12 9.71
C MET A 119 17.98 10.11 9.65
N LEU A 120 17.35 8.93 9.59
CA LEU A 120 15.90 8.80 9.64
C LEU A 120 15.37 9.14 11.03
N ASP A 121 16.00 8.59 12.07
CA ASP A 121 15.65 8.91 13.46
C ASP A 121 15.81 10.42 13.72
N ALA A 122 16.96 11.00 13.33
CA ALA A 122 17.21 12.43 13.46
C ALA A 122 16.17 13.29 12.71
N LYS A 123 15.72 12.86 11.52
CA LYS A 123 14.69 13.56 10.75
C LYS A 123 13.31 13.48 11.41
N VAL A 124 12.97 12.33 12.00
CA VAL A 124 11.73 12.17 12.77
C VAL A 124 11.76 13.08 13.99
N GLU A 125 12.87 13.08 14.76
CA GLU A 125 13.06 13.98 15.90
C GLU A 125 13.00 15.46 15.51
N GLU A 126 13.58 15.83 14.37
CA GLU A 126 13.50 17.19 13.83
C GLU A 126 12.04 17.62 13.58
N LEU A 127 11.23 16.75 12.96
CA LEU A 127 9.81 17.04 12.72
C LEU A 127 9.00 17.10 14.02
N CYS A 128 9.25 16.19 14.96
CA CYS A 128 8.63 16.19 16.28
C CYS A 128 8.97 17.49 17.03
N ALA A 129 10.23 17.91 17.04
CA ALA A 129 10.66 19.17 17.65
C ALA A 129 9.99 20.38 17.01
N LYS A 130 9.85 20.41 15.69
CA LYS A 130 9.11 21.47 14.98
C LYS A 130 7.64 21.54 15.39
N MET A 131 6.97 20.38 15.53
CA MET A 131 5.58 20.33 16.00
C MET A 131 5.43 20.65 17.50
N LEU A 132 6.43 20.34 18.32
CA LEU A 132 6.43 20.70 19.74
C LEU A 132 6.42 22.23 19.94
N LEU A 133 6.98 22.97 18.98
CA LEU A 133 7.10 24.43 19.01
C LEU A 133 5.94 25.15 18.31
N THR A 134 4.78 24.50 18.15
CA THR A 134 3.55 25.13 17.65
C THR A 134 2.49 25.21 18.74
N PHE A 135 1.52 26.12 18.60
CA PHE A 135 0.36 26.16 19.51
C PHE A 135 -0.51 24.90 19.30
N PRO A 136 -0.79 24.09 20.34
CA PRO A 136 -1.40 22.76 20.18
C PRO A 136 -2.83 22.82 19.62
N ASP A 137 -3.65 23.77 20.08
CA ASP A 137 -5.02 23.92 19.59
C ASP A 137 -5.07 24.38 18.14
N CYS A 138 -4.21 25.34 17.77
CA CYS A 138 -4.07 25.78 16.38
C CYS A 138 -3.58 24.64 15.49
N THR A 139 -2.62 23.84 15.97
CA THR A 139 -2.08 22.69 15.24
C THR A 139 -3.16 21.64 14.98
N THR A 140 -3.94 21.31 16.01
CA THR A 140 -5.07 20.38 15.90
C THR A 140 -6.08 20.90 14.87
N LYS A 141 -6.47 22.18 14.99
CA LYS A 141 -7.39 22.81 14.03
C LYS A 141 -6.85 22.79 12.60
N THR A 142 -5.56 23.09 12.41
CA THR A 142 -4.92 23.05 11.08
C THR A 142 -4.94 21.64 10.50
N LEU A 143 -4.61 20.61 11.29
CA LEU A 143 -4.66 19.22 10.83
C LEU A 143 -6.08 18.80 10.45
N GLU A 144 -7.08 19.15 11.25
CA GLU A 144 -8.50 18.85 10.96
C GLU A 144 -8.96 19.52 9.67
N GLU A 145 -8.60 20.78 9.45
CA GLU A 145 -8.94 21.53 8.23
C GLU A 145 -8.29 20.92 6.99
N LEU A 146 -7.00 20.57 7.06
CA LEU A 146 -6.26 19.99 5.93
C LEU A 146 -6.70 18.55 5.61
N ARG A 147 -7.21 17.79 6.60
CA ARG A 147 -7.65 16.41 6.41
C ARG A 147 -8.99 16.28 5.69
N LYS A 148 -9.77 17.36 5.54
CA LYS A 148 -11.12 17.32 4.96
C LYS A 148 -11.22 16.53 3.64
N PRO A 149 -10.35 16.73 2.62
CA PRO A 149 -10.47 15.97 1.37
C PRO A 149 -10.30 14.47 1.55
N LYS A 150 -9.39 14.06 2.45
CA LYS A 150 -9.18 12.65 2.79
C LYS A 150 -10.36 12.08 3.57
N LEU A 151 -10.90 12.85 4.50
CA LEU A 151 -12.08 12.47 5.28
C LEU A 151 -13.32 12.35 4.39
N ASP A 152 -13.49 13.21 3.39
CA ASP A 152 -14.61 13.14 2.45
C ASP A 152 -14.55 11.84 1.63
N ALA A 153 -13.38 11.52 1.08
CA ALA A 153 -13.17 10.26 0.37
C ALA A 153 -13.40 9.04 1.30
N TRP A 154 -12.82 9.07 2.50
CA TRP A 154 -12.98 8.02 3.50
C TRP A 154 -14.45 7.85 3.91
N ASN A 155 -15.15 8.93 4.24
CA ASN A 155 -16.54 8.87 4.69
C ASN A 155 -17.49 8.36 3.61
N ARG A 156 -17.21 8.69 2.34
CA ARG A 156 -17.97 8.15 1.20
C ARG A 156 -17.76 6.65 1.02
N ASN A 157 -16.55 6.14 1.30
CA ASN A 157 -16.18 4.76 0.98
C ASN A 157 -16.26 3.80 2.19
N LYS A 158 -16.10 4.31 3.42
CA LYS A 158 -16.01 3.48 4.63
C LYS A 158 -17.23 2.59 4.84
N GLU A 159 -18.42 3.03 4.43
CA GLU A 159 -19.65 2.27 4.64
C GLU A 159 -19.69 0.99 3.79
N ASN A 160 -19.32 1.07 2.52
CA ASN A 160 -19.22 -0.11 1.67
C ASN A 160 -18.09 -1.04 2.13
N SER A 161 -16.97 -0.46 2.56
CA SER A 161 -15.78 -1.21 2.96
C SER A 161 -16.00 -1.90 4.29
N ARG A 162 -16.78 -1.29 5.19
CA ARG A 162 -17.20 -1.90 6.46
C ARG A 162 -18.07 -3.13 6.21
N ALA A 163 -19.09 -3.02 5.37
CA ALA A 163 -19.93 -4.17 5.03
C ALA A 163 -19.11 -5.29 4.38
N TRP A 164 -18.22 -4.93 3.46
CA TRP A 164 -17.37 -5.90 2.77
C TRP A 164 -16.35 -6.59 3.70
N LEU A 165 -15.57 -5.84 4.47
CA LEU A 165 -14.53 -6.39 5.36
C LEU A 165 -15.11 -7.08 6.59
N ALA A 166 -16.13 -6.49 7.23
CA ALA A 166 -16.65 -7.01 8.50
C ALA A 166 -17.73 -8.08 8.32
N LEU A 167 -18.52 -8.02 7.25
CA LEU A 167 -19.59 -8.99 7.02
C LEU A 167 -19.14 -10.02 5.99
N ASN A 168 -18.76 -9.61 4.79
CA ASN A 168 -18.55 -10.56 3.68
C ASN A 168 -17.22 -11.36 3.78
N MET A 169 -16.10 -10.70 4.05
CA MET A 169 -14.77 -11.35 4.04
C MET A 169 -14.62 -12.48 5.07
N VAL A 170 -15.24 -12.33 6.24
CA VAL A 170 -15.18 -13.33 7.33
C VAL A 170 -16.28 -14.39 7.24
N THR A 171 -17.23 -14.25 6.31
CA THR A 171 -18.38 -15.15 6.16
C THR A 171 -18.45 -15.77 4.76
N GLU A 172 -19.15 -15.12 3.84
CA GLU A 172 -19.48 -15.60 2.51
C GLU A 172 -18.24 -15.73 1.63
N ALA A 173 -17.33 -14.75 1.65
CA ALA A 173 -16.13 -14.84 0.82
C ALA A 173 -15.18 -15.92 1.31
N ARG A 174 -15.01 -16.08 2.63
CA ARG A 174 -14.30 -17.24 3.19
C ARG A 174 -14.93 -18.53 2.65
N SER A 175 -16.26 -18.66 2.74
CA SER A 175 -16.99 -19.85 2.29
C SER A 175 -16.85 -20.12 0.79
N GLY A 176 -16.98 -19.08 -0.04
CA GLY A 176 -16.84 -19.19 -1.49
C GLY A 176 -15.40 -19.43 -1.95
N PHE A 177 -14.41 -18.77 -1.34
CA PHE A 177 -12.99 -19.00 -1.66
C PHE A 177 -12.55 -20.40 -1.26
N THR A 178 -12.97 -20.89 -0.09
CA THR A 178 -12.71 -22.27 0.33
C THR A 178 -13.35 -23.26 -0.65
N ALA A 179 -14.65 -23.13 -0.96
CA ALA A 179 -15.32 -24.02 -1.92
C ALA A 179 -14.65 -24.00 -3.31
N PHE A 180 -14.26 -22.82 -3.80
CA PHE A 180 -13.59 -22.66 -5.09
C PHE A 180 -12.21 -23.33 -5.12
N ASN A 181 -11.45 -23.23 -4.03
CA ASN A 181 -10.07 -23.70 -3.96
C ASN A 181 -9.96 -25.18 -3.57
N GLU A 182 -10.81 -25.64 -2.65
CA GLU A 182 -10.74 -26.96 -2.02
C GLU A 182 -11.83 -27.93 -2.49
N GLY A 183 -12.88 -27.42 -3.13
CA GLY A 183 -13.97 -28.25 -3.65
C GLY A 183 -13.54 -29.20 -4.78
N PRO A 184 -14.23 -30.35 -4.92
CA PRO A 184 -13.98 -31.30 -5.99
C PRO A 184 -14.16 -30.67 -7.38
N LYS A 185 -13.64 -31.34 -8.42
CA LYS A 185 -13.57 -30.76 -9.78
C LYS A 185 -14.96 -30.47 -10.37
N ASP A 186 -15.94 -31.27 -9.99
CA ASP A 186 -17.33 -31.23 -10.43
C ASP A 186 -18.24 -30.39 -9.50
N ASP A 187 -17.77 -29.96 -8.34
CA ASP A 187 -18.54 -29.11 -7.42
C ASP A 187 -17.62 -28.15 -6.63
N ARG A 188 -17.72 -26.86 -6.97
CA ARG A 188 -16.91 -25.77 -6.40
C ARG A 188 -17.77 -24.65 -5.81
N GLU A 189 -19.02 -24.95 -5.53
CA GLU A 189 -19.98 -24.01 -4.98
C GLU A 189 -20.39 -24.44 -3.56
N VAL A 190 -20.81 -23.48 -2.74
CA VAL A 190 -21.43 -23.80 -1.45
C VAL A 190 -22.90 -24.13 -1.65
N ASP A 191 -23.50 -24.88 -0.72
CA ASP A 191 -24.96 -25.09 -0.72
C ASP A 191 -25.69 -23.79 -0.33
N PHE A 192 -26.04 -23.01 -1.35
CA PHE A 192 -26.71 -21.71 -1.20
C PHE A 192 -28.11 -21.82 -0.59
N VAL A 193 -28.78 -22.96 -0.74
CA VAL A 193 -30.13 -23.19 -0.20
C VAL A 193 -30.01 -23.48 1.29
N LEU A 194 -29.12 -24.40 1.67
CA LEU A 194 -28.84 -24.71 3.07
C LEU A 194 -28.36 -23.47 3.83
N LEU A 195 -27.44 -22.69 3.24
CA LEU A 195 -26.97 -21.43 3.81
C LEU A 195 -28.16 -20.52 4.18
N ARG A 196 -29.07 -20.26 3.24
CA ARG A 196 -30.24 -19.40 3.48
C ARG A 196 -31.18 -19.96 4.55
N GLN A 197 -31.39 -21.28 4.56
CA GLN A 197 -32.22 -21.94 5.58
C GLN A 197 -31.62 -21.81 6.98
N LYS A 198 -30.31 -22.03 7.13
CA LYS A 198 -29.62 -21.93 8.43
C LYS A 198 -29.58 -20.49 8.94
N LEU A 199 -29.31 -19.52 8.07
CA LEU A 199 -29.36 -18.10 8.43
C LEU A 199 -30.79 -17.68 8.84
N ALA A 200 -31.82 -18.14 8.13
CA ALA A 200 -33.22 -17.89 8.51
C ALA A 200 -33.59 -18.50 9.87
N ALA A 201 -32.94 -19.59 10.27
CA ALA A 201 -33.08 -20.21 11.58
C ALA A 201 -32.22 -19.52 12.68
N GLY A 202 -31.51 -18.44 12.37
CA GLY A 202 -30.67 -17.70 13.32
C GLY A 202 -29.31 -18.36 13.60
N GLN A 203 -28.88 -19.33 12.78
CA GLN A 203 -27.58 -19.95 12.94
C GLN A 203 -26.46 -18.93 12.65
N SER A 204 -25.51 -18.82 13.59
CA SER A 204 -24.36 -17.93 13.47
C SER A 204 -23.34 -18.46 12.46
N TRP A 205 -22.64 -17.54 11.80
CA TRP A 205 -21.41 -17.85 11.04
C TRP A 205 -20.27 -18.34 11.92
N VAL A 206 -20.31 -18.06 13.23
CA VAL A 206 -19.37 -18.60 14.21
C VAL A 206 -19.81 -20.02 14.56
N GLY A 207 -19.06 -21.02 14.09
CA GLY A 207 -19.33 -22.44 14.35
C GLY A 207 -19.34 -23.26 13.06
N SER A 208 -20.13 -24.34 13.07
CA SER A 208 -20.14 -25.36 12.02
C SER A 208 -20.78 -24.93 10.69
N LEU A 209 -21.48 -23.79 10.65
CA LEU A 209 -22.21 -23.35 9.45
C LEU A 209 -21.32 -23.29 8.21
N HIS A 210 -20.10 -22.77 8.35
CA HIS A 210 -19.14 -22.66 7.26
C HIS A 210 -18.78 -24.02 6.66
N ASP A 211 -18.58 -25.04 7.50
CA ASP A 211 -18.20 -26.40 7.09
C ASP A 211 -19.41 -27.17 6.55
N GLU A 212 -20.60 -26.96 7.13
CA GLU A 212 -21.84 -27.65 6.74
C GLU A 212 -22.26 -27.37 5.28
N ILE A 213 -21.96 -26.17 4.79
CA ILE A 213 -22.33 -25.71 3.45
C ILE A 213 -21.26 -25.98 2.38
N GLN A 214 -20.08 -26.50 2.77
CA GLN A 214 -19.02 -26.79 1.80
C GLN A 214 -19.42 -27.97 0.88
N PRO A 215 -18.93 -27.96 -0.37
CA PRO A 215 -19.12 -29.09 -1.27
C PRO A 215 -18.46 -30.33 -0.65
N LYS A 216 -19.23 -31.42 -0.54
CA LYS A 216 -18.72 -32.66 0.04
C LYS A 216 -17.99 -33.42 -1.06
N ALA A 217 -16.73 -33.79 -0.83
CA ALA A 217 -16.04 -34.75 -1.69
C ALA A 217 -16.98 -35.93 -1.95
N GLY A 218 -17.31 -36.15 -3.23
CA GLY A 218 -18.41 -37.01 -3.62
C GLY A 218 -18.39 -38.34 -2.86
N LYS A 219 -19.48 -38.65 -2.18
CA LYS A 219 -19.88 -40.05 -2.00
C LYS A 219 -20.23 -40.56 -3.39
N HIS A 220 -19.23 -40.89 -4.20
CA HIS A 220 -19.47 -41.67 -5.41
C HIS A 220 -20.00 -43.03 -4.94
N GLY A 221 -21.32 -43.21 -5.12
CA GLY A 221 -21.93 -44.54 -5.20
C GLY A 221 -21.58 -45.21 -6.52
#